data_AF-A0A8T7HQT4-F1
#
_entry.id   AF-A0A8T7HQT4-F1
#
_cell.length_a   1.000
_cell.length_b   1.000
_cell.length_c   1.000
_cell.angle_alpha   90.00
_cell.angle_beta   90.00
_cell.angle_gamma   90.00
#
_symmetry.space_group_name_H-M   'P 1'
#
loop_
_entity.id
_entity.type
_entity.pdbx_description
1 polymer ?
#
loop_
_entity_poly.entity_id
_entity_poly.type
_entity_poly.pdbx_seq_one_letter_code
_entity_poly.pdbx_strand_id
1 'polypeptide(L)'
;MYEDLCFRGEFRKYQRLILSVVENEIKKSESKFHIVAPPGSGKTIVGIELIRKLGVPAVVFAPTTTIQLQWKEKFSMFMDTGKADSLVSLSPKEITP
;
A
#
# COMPACT_ATOMS: atom_id res chain seq x y z
N MET A 1 8.01 6.90 -11.51
CA MET A 1 7.24 5.62 -11.41
C MET A 1 6.31 5.73 -10.20
N TYR A 2 4.99 5.59 -10.40
CA TYR A 2 3.89 5.97 -9.47
C TYR A 2 3.86 7.43 -8.96
N GLU A 3 4.25 8.41 -9.78
CA GLU A 3 4.26 9.84 -9.38
C GLU A 3 2.88 10.38 -8.98
N ASP A 4 1.81 9.82 -9.57
CA ASP A 4 0.44 10.18 -9.26
C ASP A 4 -0.12 9.54 -7.97
N LEU A 5 0.60 8.56 -7.39
CA LEU A 5 0.17 7.84 -6.18
C LEU A 5 0.66 8.61 -4.95
N CYS A 6 -0.09 9.58 -4.43
CA CYS A 6 0.34 10.36 -3.26
C CYS A 6 -0.74 10.37 -2.18
N PHE A 7 -0.40 9.89 -0.98
CA PHE A 7 -1.36 9.92 0.14
C PHE A 7 -1.81 11.36 0.42
N ARG A 8 -3.12 11.61 0.33
CA ARG A 8 -3.74 12.94 0.44
C ARG A 8 -3.98 13.38 1.89
N GLY A 9 -3.69 12.52 2.86
CA GLY A 9 -3.80 12.81 4.29
C GLY A 9 -2.45 12.90 4.97
N GLU A 10 -2.48 13.08 6.29
CA GLU A 10 -1.26 13.03 7.10
C GLU A 10 -1.05 11.66 7.73
N PHE A 11 0.18 11.14 7.61
CA PHE A 11 0.57 9.96 8.35
C PHE A 11 0.65 10.25 9.85
N ARG A 12 0.01 9.43 10.67
CA ARG A 12 0.15 9.52 12.13
C ARG A 12 1.58 9.15 12.55
N LYS A 13 1.99 9.59 13.75
CA LYS A 13 3.35 9.34 14.30
C LYS A 13 3.79 7.88 14.18
N TYR A 14 2.93 6.93 14.54
CA TYR A 14 3.25 5.51 14.47
C TYR A 14 3.34 4.98 13.02
N GLN A 15 2.56 5.52 12.09
CA GLN A 15 2.64 5.14 10.67
C GLN A 15 3.98 5.59 10.08
N ARG A 16 4.39 6.83 10.37
CA ARG A 16 5.72 7.35 10.00
C ARG A 16 6.84 6.48 10.59
N LEU A 17 6.71 6.06 11.85
CA LEU A 17 7.67 5.16 12.49
C LEU A 17 7.79 3.83 11.74
N ILE A 18 6.66 3.17 11.44
CA ILE A 18 6.66 1.90 10.69
C ILE A 18 7.35 2.06 9.34
N LEU A 19 6.98 3.10 8.57
CA LEU A 19 7.57 3.38 7.26
C LEU A 19 9.10 3.60 7.36
N SER A 20 9.55 4.34 8.37
CA SER A 20 10.98 4.60 8.58
C SER A 20 11.77 3.34 8.95
N VAL A 21 11.18 2.46 9.76
CA VAL A 21 11.82 1.19 10.15
C VAL A 21 11.97 0.29 8.92
N VAL A 22 10.89 0.10 8.16
CA VAL A 22 10.94 -0.75 6.95
C VAL A 22 11.96 -0.21 5.95
N GLU A 23 11.99 1.11 5.72
CA GLU A 23 12.96 1.73 4.80
C GLU A 23 14.43 1.50 5.24
N ASN A 24 14.70 1.58 6.55
CA ASN A 24 16.04 1.34 7.08
C ASN A 24 16.47 -0.13 6.98
N GLU A 25 15.54 -1.06 7.18
CA GLU A 25 15.84 -2.49 7.06
C GLU A 25 16.00 -2.93 5.61
N ILE A 26 15.26 -2.36 4.66
CA ILE A 26 15.49 -2.56 3.22
C ILE A 26 16.92 -2.14 2.83
N LYS A 27 17.43 -1.03 3.36
CA LYS A 27 18.81 -0.57 3.14
C LYS A 27 19.86 -1.56 3.68
N LYS A 28 19.48 -2.45 4.60
CA LYS A 28 20.31 -3.53 5.13
C LYS A 28 20.11 -4.87 4.39
N SER A 29 19.45 -4.84 3.24
CA SER A 29 19.10 -6.02 2.44
C SER A 29 18.09 -6.98 3.08
N GLU A 30 17.29 -6.51 4.05
CA GLU A 30 16.14 -7.27 4.56
C GLU A 30 14.98 -7.16 3.57
N SER A 31 14.30 -8.28 3.33
CA SER A 31 13.20 -8.40 2.35
C SER A 31 11.89 -8.90 2.96
N LYS A 32 11.90 -9.28 4.24
CA LYS A 32 10.73 -9.82 4.95
C LYS A 32 10.42 -8.99 6.19
N PHE A 33 9.18 -8.53 6.26
CA PHE A 33 8.69 -7.70 7.36
C PHE A 33 7.42 -8.28 7.96
N HIS A 34 7.32 -8.25 9.29
CA HIS A 34 6.08 -8.56 10.01
C HIS A 34 5.63 -7.34 10.80
N ILE A 35 4.51 -6.74 10.37
CA ILE A 35 3.96 -5.52 10.97
C ILE A 35 2.72 -5.87 11.78
N VAL A 36 2.81 -5.72 13.10
CA VAL A 36 1.66 -5.87 14.01
C VAL A 36 1.06 -4.51 14.30
N ALA A 37 -0.22 -4.33 13.98
CA ALA A 37 -0.92 -3.08 14.26
C ALA A 37 -2.38 -3.31 14.65
N PRO A 38 -2.93 -2.58 15.63
CA PRO A 38 -4.29 -2.77 16.14
C PRO A 38 -5.36 -2.42 15.09
N PRO A 39 -6.60 -2.93 15.21
CA PRO A 39 -7.73 -2.48 14.39
C PRO A 39 -7.84 -0.95 14.34
N GLY A 40 -8.19 -0.38 13.18
CA GLY A 40 -8.27 1.08 13.01
C GLY A 40 -6.94 1.83 12.89
N SER A 41 -5.78 1.16 12.95
CA SER A 41 -4.47 1.81 12.80
C SER A 41 -4.14 2.31 11.39
N GLY A 42 -4.95 1.96 10.38
CA GLY A 42 -4.68 2.34 8.99
C GLY A 42 -3.61 1.47 8.32
N LYS A 43 -3.58 0.16 8.63
CA LYS A 43 -2.65 -0.83 8.05
C LYS A 43 -2.64 -0.80 6.52
N THR A 44 -3.81 -0.63 5.90
CA THR A 44 -3.97 -0.54 4.45
C THR A 44 -3.24 0.67 3.87
N ILE A 45 -3.34 1.83 4.51
CA ILE A 45 -2.65 3.05 4.09
C ILE A 45 -1.13 2.87 4.20
N VAL A 46 -0.66 2.26 5.28
CA VAL A 46 0.77 1.91 5.44
C VAL A 46 1.21 0.95 4.34
N GLY A 47 0.43 -0.09 4.04
CA GLY A 47 0.73 -1.06 2.99
C GLY A 47 0.83 -0.43 1.60
N ILE A 48 -0.13 0.42 1.22
CA ILE A 48 -0.10 1.13 -0.07
C ILE A 48 1.13 2.05 -0.16
N GLU A 49 1.46 2.77 0.92
CA GLU A 49 2.63 3.62 0.96
C GLU A 49 3.95 2.84 0.85
N LEU A 50 4.01 1.62 1.43
CA LEU A 50 5.16 0.73 1.25
C LEU A 50 5.30 0.28 -0.21
N ILE A 51 4.21 -0.13 -0.85
CA ILE A 51 4.20 -0.50 -2.29
C ILE A 51 4.72 0.67 -3.13
N ARG A 52 4.20 1.88 -2.88
CA ARG A 52 4.66 3.10 -3.56
C ARG A 52 6.15 3.33 -3.37
N LYS A 53 6.65 3.25 -2.14
CA LYS A 53 8.07 3.47 -1.81
C LYS A 53 8.99 2.42 -2.43
N LEU A 54 8.54 1.17 -2.51
CA LEU A 54 9.28 0.10 -3.17
C LEU A 54 9.32 0.28 -4.68
N GLY A 55 8.29 0.89 -5.28
CA GLY A 55 8.29 1.27 -6.69
C GLY A 55 8.26 0.07 -7.65
N VAL A 56 7.79 -1.08 -7.18
CA VAL A 56 7.67 -2.32 -7.97
C VAL A 56 6.23 -2.83 -7.93
N PRO A 57 5.78 -3.57 -8.96
CA PRO A 57 4.48 -4.23 -8.95
C PRO A 57 4.33 -5.13 -7.72
N ALA A 58 3.16 -5.06 -7.06
CA ALA A 58 2.90 -5.77 -5.81
C ALA A 58 1.58 -6.53 -5.87
N VAL A 59 1.54 -7.68 -5.20
CA VAL A 59 0.34 -8.49 -5.02
C VAL A 59 -0.11 -8.41 -3.56
N VAL A 60 -1.36 -8.03 -3.34
CA VAL A 60 -1.98 -8.00 -2.01
C VAL A 60 -2.88 -9.21 -1.84
N PHE A 61 -2.54 -10.09 -0.90
CA PHE A 61 -3.39 -11.21 -0.53
C PHE A 61 -4.39 -10.77 0.55
N ALA A 62 -5.67 -10.90 0.24
CA ALA A 62 -6.76 -10.63 1.17
C ALA A 62 -7.66 -11.88 1.29
N PRO A 63 -8.18 -12.18 2.51
CA PRO A 63 -8.85 -13.45 2.78
C PRO A 63 -10.27 -13.53 2.19
N THR A 64 -10.85 -12.40 1.77
CA THR A 64 -12.18 -12.34 1.14
C THR A 64 -12.23 -11.29 0.04
N THR A 65 -13.13 -11.45 -0.92
CA THR A 65 -13.42 -10.46 -1.97
C THR A 65 -13.81 -9.10 -1.40
N THR A 66 -14.55 -9.07 -0.28
CA THR A 66 -14.91 -7.83 0.40
C THR A 66 -13.67 -7.06 0.86
N ILE A 67 -12.67 -7.74 1.42
CA ILE A 67 -11.43 -7.08 1.84
C ILE A 67 -10.60 -6.64 0.62
N GLN A 68 -10.58 -7.41 -0.47
CA GLN A 68 -9.93 -6.97 -1.73
C GLN A 68 -10.54 -5.66 -2.26
N LEU A 69 -11.87 -5.55 -2.26
CA LEU A 69 -12.58 -4.33 -2.68
C LEU A 69 -12.21 -3.15 -1.78
N GLN A 70 -12.17 -3.34 -0.46
CA GLN A 70 -11.74 -2.29 0.47
C GLN A 70 -10.33 -1.79 0.18
N TRP A 71 -9.40 -2.68 -0.20
CA TRP A 71 -8.06 -2.26 -0.61
C TRP A 71 -8.12 -1.34 -1.84
N LYS A 72 -8.85 -1.76 -2.89
CA LYS A 72 -9.05 -0.95 -4.09
C LYS A 72 -9.68 0.41 -3.78
N GLU A 73 -10.70 0.45 -2.92
CA GLU A 73 -11.34 1.70 -2.48
C GLU A 73 -10.35 2.64 -1.78
N LYS A 74 -9.40 2.11 -0.99
CA LYS A 74 -8.40 2.94 -0.29
C LYS A 74 -7.40 3.61 -1.22
N PHE A 75 -7.23 3.16 -2.46
CA PHE A 75 -6.41 3.88 -3.44
C PHE A 75 -6.98 5.26 -3.80
N SER A 76 -8.28 5.51 -3.61
CA SER A 76 -8.86 6.85 -3.74
C SER A 76 -8.28 7.89 -2.77
N MET A 77 -7.63 7.43 -1.68
CA MET A 77 -6.90 8.30 -0.76
C MET A 77 -5.50 8.68 -1.27
N PHE A 78 -5.04 8.04 -2.34
CA PHE A 78 -3.74 8.28 -2.94
C PHE A 78 -3.83 8.91 -4.34
N MET A 79 -4.94 8.69 -5.06
CA MET A 79 -5.13 9.20 -6.43
C MET A 79 -6.58 9.55 -6.70
N ASP A 80 -6.83 10.22 -7.83
CA ASP A 80 -8.18 10.41 -8.32
C ASP A 80 -8.83 9.08 -8.69
N THR A 81 -10.12 8.95 -8.39
CA THR A 81 -10.91 7.73 -8.60
C THR A 81 -10.86 7.22 -10.02
N GLY A 82 -10.76 8.10 -11.02
CA GLY A 82 -10.65 7.71 -12.44
C GLY A 82 -9.29 7.13 -12.85
N LYS A 83 -8.25 7.28 -12.02
CA LYS A 83 -6.90 6.73 -12.31
C LYS A 83 -6.62 5.42 -11.58
N ALA A 84 -7.36 5.08 -10.53
CA ALA A 84 -7.10 3.88 -9.72
C ALA A 84 -7.16 2.58 -10.53
N ASP A 85 -8.11 2.47 -11.47
CA ASP A 85 -8.25 1.29 -12.34
C ASP A 85 -7.05 1.07 -13.26
N SER A 86 -6.27 2.13 -13.53
CA SER A 86 -5.04 2.04 -14.34
C SER A 86 -3.82 1.52 -13.58
N LEU A 87 -3.89 1.40 -12.24
CA LEU A 87 -2.81 0.89 -11.39
C LEU A 87 -3.22 -0.31 -10.51
N VAL A 88 -4.52 -0.58 -10.35
CA VAL A 88 -5.04 -1.59 -9.43
C VAL A 88 -5.97 -2.54 -10.15
N SER A 89 -5.58 -3.82 -10.19
CA SER A 89 -6.39 -4.92 -10.71
C SER A 89 -6.91 -5.81 -9.59
N LEU A 90 -8.15 -6.31 -9.75
CA LEU A 90 -8.71 -7.40 -8.95
C LEU A 90 -8.67 -8.75 -9.68
N SER A 91 -8.26 -8.74 -10.96
CA SER A 91 -8.13 -9.93 -11.79
C SER A 91 -6.75 -10.55 -11.53
N PRO A 92 -6.67 -11.80 -11.02
CA PRO A 92 -5.38 -12.44 -10.73
C PRO A 92 -4.47 -12.64 -11.95
N LYS A 93 -5.03 -12.55 -13.16
CA LYS A 93 -4.32 -12.74 -14.43
C LYS A 93 -3.77 -11.42 -15.01
N GLU A 94 -4.15 -10.28 -14.43
CA GLU A 94 -3.77 -8.96 -14.92
C GLU A 94 -2.92 -8.28 -13.84
N ILE A 95 -1.61 -8.26 -14.05
CA ILE A 95 -0.69 -7.44 -13.24
C ILE A 95 -0.57 -6.10 -13.95
N THR A 96 -1.16 -5.07 -13.34
CA THR A 96 -1.04 -3.70 -13.80
C THR A 96 0.37 -3.17 -13.48
N PRO A 97 1.02 -2.44 -14.40
CA PRO A 97 2.41 -1.98 -14.27
C PRO A 97 2.64 -0.99 -13.12
#